data_AF-A0A1A3FNA3-F1
#
_entry.id   AF-A0A1A3FNA3-F1
#
_cell.length_a   1.000
_cell.length_b   1.000
_cell.length_c   1.000
_cell.angle_alpha   90.00
_cell.angle_beta   90.00
_cell.angle_gamma   90.00
#
_symmetry.space_group_name_H-M   'P 1'
#
loop_
_entity.id
_entity.type
_entity.pdbx_description
1 polymer ?
#
loop_
_entity_poly.entity_id
_entity_poly.type
_entity_poly.pdbx_seq_one_letter_code
_entity_poly.pdbx_strand_id
1 'polypeptide(L)' 'MTDTYKPAQGDDVWVDFEGNEWPGVVEKLESSGYVRCRIQVDPEWDFGRGGAQVMPQQTVAVRATHVRPREETKGNVT' A
#
# COMPACT_ATOMS: atom_id res chain seq x y z
N MET A 1 15.34 -17.74 -10.98
CA MET A 1 15.40 -17.21 -9.60
C MET A 1 14.20 -16.30 -9.46
N THR A 2 13.10 -16.79 -8.90
CA THR A 2 11.91 -15.96 -8.64
C THR A 2 12.17 -15.32 -7.29
N ASP A 3 12.64 -14.08 -7.31
CA ASP A 3 12.74 -13.29 -6.09
C ASP A 3 11.30 -12.97 -5.68
N THR A 4 10.74 -13.80 -4.79
CA THR A 4 9.41 -13.56 -4.24
C THR A 4 9.51 -12.33 -3.36
N TYR A 5 8.95 -11.22 -3.83
CA TYR A 5 8.90 -9.98 -3.06
C TYR A 5 8.35 -10.25 -1.65
N LYS A 6 9.15 -9.87 -0.64
CA LYS A 6 8.79 -10.01 0.76
C LYS A 6 8.60 -8.62 1.35
N PRO A 7 7.35 -8.18 1.59
CA PRO A 7 7.11 -6.85 2.16
C PRO A 7 7.78 -6.72 3.52
N ALA A 8 8.38 -5.55 3.76
CA ALA A 8 8.99 -5.17 5.02
C ALA A 8 8.34 -3.89 5.56
N GLN A 9 8.36 -3.70 6.87
CA GLN A 9 7.88 -2.46 7.48
C GLN A 9 8.67 -1.26 6.95
N GLY A 10 7.96 -0.25 6.46
CA GLY A 10 8.52 0.94 5.85
C GLY A 10 8.63 0.89 4.32
N ASP A 11 8.33 -0.24 3.68
CA ASP A 11 8.36 -0.32 2.21
C ASP A 11 7.25 0.53 1.58
N ASP A 12 7.62 1.29 0.55
CA ASP A 12 6.69 1.90 -0.40
C ASP A 12 6.13 0.82 -1.33
N VAL A 13 4.81 0.68 -1.32
CA VAL A 13 4.11 -0.43 -1.98
C VAL A 13 2.87 0.04 -2.72
N TRP A 14 2.54 -0.70 -3.77
CA TRP A 14 1.20 -0.70 -4.35
C TRP A 14 0.34 -1.73 -3.62
N VAL A 15 -0.82 -1.29 -3.15
CA VAL A 15 -1.76 -2.08 -2.37
C VAL A 15 -3.02 -2.28 -3.20
N ASP A 16 -3.31 -3.53 -3.54
CA ASP A 16 -4.61 -3.89 -4.13
C ASP A 16 -5.66 -3.99 -3.01
N PHE A 17 -6.61 -3.06 -3.02
CA PHE A 17 -7.68 -2.97 -2.02
C PHE A 17 -9.00 -2.56 -2.69
N GLU A 18 -10.05 -3.35 -2.46
CA GLU A 18 -11.39 -3.17 -3.05
C GLU A 18 -11.38 -3.10 -4.60
N GLY A 19 -10.45 -3.82 -5.24
CA GLY A 19 -10.33 -3.85 -6.69
C GLY A 19 -9.66 -2.63 -7.31
N ASN A 20 -9.09 -1.74 -6.48
CA ASN A 20 -8.29 -0.59 -6.92
C ASN A 20 -6.86 -0.71 -6.38
N GLU A 21 -5.91 -0.14 -7.11
CA GLU A 21 -4.50 -0.10 -6.73
C GLU A 21 -4.19 1.24 -6.07
N TRP A 22 -3.79 1.20 -4.81
CA TRP A 22 -3.53 2.38 -3.99
C TRP A 22 -2.05 2.49 -3.66
N PRO A 23 -1.46 3.70 -3.74
CA PRO A 23 -0.13 3.92 -3.19
C PRO A 23 -0.20 3.85 -1.66
N GLY A 24 0.72 3.12 -1.05
CA GLY A 24 0.79 3.00 0.39
C GLY A 24 2.16 2.64 0.92
N VAL A 25 2.24 2.59 2.25
CA VAL A 25 3.44 2.20 2.99
C VAL A 25 3.11 1.06 3.92
N VAL A 26 3.98 0.04 4.01
CA VAL A 26 3.82 -1.05 4.96
C VAL A 26 4.05 -0.54 6.38
N GLU A 27 3.01 -0.53 7.21
CA GLU A 27 3.10 -0.16 8.62
C GLU A 27 3.57 -1.32 9.48
N LYS A 28 3.07 -2.52 9.20
CA LYS A 28 3.33 -3.69 10.03
C LYS A 28 3.08 -4.98 9.26
N LEU A 29 3.94 -5.97 9.49
CA LEU A 29 3.70 -7.35 9.08
C LEU A 29 2.87 -8.04 10.17
N GLU A 30 1.69 -8.52 9.80
CA GLU A 30 0.81 -9.25 10.71
C GLU A 30 1.05 -10.76 10.56
N SER A 31 0.77 -11.49 11.63
CA SER A 31 0.83 -12.96 11.61
C SER A 31 -0.17 -13.51 10.59
N SER A 32 0.15 -14.67 9.99
CA SER A 32 -0.68 -15.36 8.98
C SER A 32 -0.66 -14.76 7.56
N GLY A 33 0.38 -14.00 7.21
CA GLY A 33 0.59 -13.52 5.83
C GLY A 33 -0.27 -12.33 5.44
N TYR A 34 -0.74 -11.58 6.43
CA TYR A 34 -1.38 -10.28 6.24
C TYR A 34 -0.36 -9.16 6.46
N VAL A 35 -0.56 -8.07 5.75
CA VAL A 35 0.28 -6.88 5.79
C VAL A 35 -0.64 -5.70 6.04
N ARG A 36 -0.33 -4.93 7.07
CA ARG A 36 -1.02 -3.68 7.37
C ARG A 36 -0.32 -2.56 6.63
N CYS A 37 -1.04 -1.92 5.73
CA CYS A 37 -0.56 -0.83 4.90
C CYS A 37 -1.35 0.43 5.18
N ARG A 38 -0.69 1.58 5.15
CA ARG A 38 -1.33 2.89 5.15
C ARG A 38 -1.40 3.36 3.70
N ILE A 39 -2.61 3.45 3.17
CA ILE A 39 -2.87 3.96 1.82
C ILE A 39 -3.28 5.43 1.89
N GLN A 40 -2.90 6.20 0.88
CA GLN A 40 -3.40 7.55 0.67
C GLN A 40 -4.62 7.49 -0.25
N VAL A 41 -5.71 8.09 0.19
CA VAL A 41 -6.96 8.19 -0.56
C VAL A 41 -7.27 9.66 -0.72
N ASP A 42 -7.52 10.13 -1.94
CA ASP A 42 -7.93 11.51 -2.18
C ASP A 42 -9.47 11.57 -2.13
N PRO A 43 -10.06 12.11 -1.06
CA PRO A 43 -11.51 12.03 -0.87
C PRO A 43 -12.31 12.75 -1.96
N GLU A 44 -11.73 13.80 -2.56
CA GLU A 44 -12.39 14.61 -3.57
C GLU A 44 -12.33 13.94 -4.95
N TRP A 45 -11.19 13.32 -5.28
CA TRP A 45 -10.97 12.66 -6.55
C TRP A 45 -11.56 11.24 -6.59
N ASP A 46 -11.42 10.48 -5.51
CA ASP A 46 -11.82 9.06 -5.44
C ASP A 46 -13.31 8.88 -5.11
N PHE A 47 -13.92 9.78 -4.34
CA PHE A 47 -15.31 9.65 -3.86
C PHE A 47 -16.22 10.84 -4.26
N GLY A 48 -15.69 11.84 -4.96
CA GLY A 48 -16.43 13.03 -5.41
C GLY A 48 -16.76 14.02 -4.28
N ARG A 49 -17.56 15.06 -4.56
CA ARG A 49 -17.92 16.15 -3.61
C ARG A 49 -18.61 15.70 -2.30
N GLY A 50 -19.00 14.43 -2.18
CA GLY A 50 -19.53 13.83 -0.94
C GLY A 50 -18.48 13.17 -0.04
N GLY A 51 -17.22 13.07 -0.49
CA GLY A 51 -16.13 12.35 0.19
C GLY A 51 -15.56 13.05 1.42
N ALA A 52 -16.08 14.20 1.85
CA ALA A 52 -15.50 15.05 2.90
C ALA A 52 -15.30 14.37 4.29
N GLN A 53 -15.82 13.16 4.51
CA GLN A 53 -15.60 12.36 5.72
C GLN A 53 -14.55 11.25 5.58
N VAL A 54 -13.99 11.00 4.38
CA VAL A 54 -12.94 9.99 4.20
C VAL A 54 -11.64 10.58 4.71
N MET A 55 -11.03 9.92 5.70
CA MET A 55 -9.71 10.30 6.16
C MET A 55 -8.71 10.14 5.01
N PRO A 56 -7.85 11.14 4.75
CA PRO A 56 -6.91 11.11 3.61
C PRO A 56 -5.88 9.99 3.71
N GLN A 57 -5.84 9.31 4.85
CA GLN A 57 -5.04 8.12 5.10
C GLN A 57 -5.96 7.04 5.67
N GLN A 58 -5.94 5.87 5.05
CA GLN A 58 -6.64 4.70 5.56
C GLN A 58 -5.63 3.58 5.85
N THR A 59 -5.81 2.91 6.98
CA THR A 59 -5.02 1.73 7.32
C THR A 59 -5.81 0.49 6.92
N VAL A 60 -5.28 -0.26 5.96
CA VAL A 60 -5.89 -1.47 5.41
C VAL A 60 -5.02 -2.68 5.73
N ALA A 61 -5.65 -3.85 5.92
CA ALA A 61 -4.95 -5.11 6.13
C ALA A 61 -5.23 -6.03 4.93
N VAL A 62 -4.22 -6.21 4.07
CA VAL A 62 -4.33 -7.04 2.87
C VAL A 62 -3.42 -8.26 2.96
N ARG A 63 -3.65 -9.27 2.13
CA ARG A 63 -2.71 -10.39 2.00
C ARG A 63 -1.40 -9.89 1.39
N ALA A 64 -0.26 -10.46 1.79
CA ALA A 64 1.03 -10.13 1.19
C ALA A 64 1.06 -10.28 -0.34
N THR A 65 0.21 -11.16 -0.90
CA THR A 65 0.06 -11.35 -2.35
C THR A 65 -0.65 -10.19 -3.07
N HIS A 66 -1.33 -9.31 -2.34
CA HIS A 66 -1.98 -8.09 -2.84
C HIS A 66 -1.09 -6.86 -2.68
N VAL A 67 0.13 -7.05 -2.18
CA VAL A 67 1.13 -6.00 -2.01
C VAL A 67 2.21 -6.19 -3.06
N ARG A 68 2.53 -5.14 -3.79
CA ARG A 68 3.61 -5.11 -4.79
C ARG A 68 4.61 -4.01 -4.43
N PRO A 69 5.91 -4.20 -4.66
CA PRO A 69 6.87 -3.14 -4.46
C PRO A 69 6.54 -2.00 -5.42
N ARG A 70 6.46 -0.79 -4.90
CA ARG A 70 6.48 0.41 -5.73
C ARG A 70 7.96 0.66 -5.97
N GLU A 71 8.50 0.18 -7.09
CA GLU A 71 9.88 0.47 -7.48
C GLU A 71 10.10 1.99 -7.49
N GLU A 72 10.54 2.57 -6.39
CA GLU A 72 11.40 3.74 -6.46
C GLU A 72 12.81 3.18 -6.54
N THR A 73 13.35 3.20 -7.76
CA THR A 73 14.76 2.97 -8.04
C THR A 73 15.61 3.89 -7.16
N LYS A 74 15.86 3.51 -5.91
CA LYS A 74 17.08 3.90 -5.19
C LYS A 74 18.20 3.02 -5.70
N GLY A 75 18.44 3.13 -7.02
CA GLY A 75 19.74 2.90 -7.59
C GLY A 75 20.65 3.90 -6.90
N ASN A 76 21.35 3.42 -5.88
CA ASN A 76 22.47 4.08 -5.27
C ASN A 76 23.57 4.20 -6.35
N VAL A 77 23.44 5.18 -7.25
CA VAL A 77 24.55 5.63 -8.08
C VAL A 77 25.48 6.38 -7.13
N THR A 78 26.65 5.79 -7.02
CA THR A 78 27.81 6.20 -6.22
C THR A 78 28.27 7.61 -6.56
#